data_AF-D4V821-F1
#
_entry.id   AF-D4V821-F1
#
_cell.length_a   1.000
_cell.length_b   1.000
_cell.length_c   1.000
_cell.angle_alpha   90.00
_cell.angle_beta   90.00
_cell.angle_gamma   90.00
#
_symmetry.space_group_name_H-M   'P 1'
#
loop_
_entity.id
_entity.type
_entity.pdbx_description
1 polymer ?
#
loop_
_entity_poly.entity_id
_entity_poly.type
_entity_poly.pdbx_seq_one_letter_code
_entity_poly.pdbx_strand_id
1 'polypeptide(L)'
;MDSPSVRFLYETDNRLTLFPLILPFPILLWRNMRIYTEERYRMMHDFYGAFHVSVRQRYRLRFLVCTVLAVLAILLEIWLFTLYHDRCTAISSGNSHPASLYVPYRYDNGNDSVQEGVYRIVDEKGRIGYADEHGNTLIEPRFAFGFPFENGKAKVTDTGEQQEVPDSDGEYHYWESDDWYYIDRKGQRIE
;
A
#
# COMPACT_ATOMS: atom_id res chain seq x y z
N MET A 1 19.83 -9.76 38.92
CA MET A 1 18.40 -10.13 38.79
C MET A 1 18.04 -9.51 37.48
N ASP A 2 18.22 -10.28 36.42
CA ASP A 2 18.39 -9.73 35.08
C ASP A 2 17.06 -9.94 34.36
N SER A 3 16.31 -8.85 34.18
CA SER A 3 15.12 -8.84 33.35
C SER A 3 15.54 -9.21 31.93
N PRO A 4 15.00 -10.28 31.32
CA PRO A 4 15.34 -10.62 29.95
C PRO A 4 14.77 -9.55 29.02
N SER A 5 15.64 -8.68 28.51
CA SER A 5 15.33 -7.74 27.44
C SER A 5 15.14 -8.54 26.16
N VAL A 6 13.89 -8.85 25.83
CA VAL A 6 13.56 -9.48 24.57
C VAL A 6 13.59 -8.39 23.49
N ARG A 7 14.48 -8.56 22.51
CA ARG A 7 14.79 -7.65 21.40
C ARG A 7 13.75 -7.86 20.28
N PHE A 8 13.07 -6.81 19.82
CA PHE A 8 12.02 -6.92 18.79
C PHE A 8 12.29 -6.06 17.54
N LEU A 9 12.09 -6.74 16.40
CA LEU A 9 12.13 -6.30 15.00
C LEU A 9 10.94 -5.41 14.55
N TYR A 10 11.00 -4.12 14.20
CA TYR A 10 9.94 -3.53 13.32
C TYR A 10 10.45 -2.34 12.49
N GLU A 11 10.15 -2.36 11.19
CA GLU A 11 10.44 -1.28 10.26
C GLU A 11 9.14 -0.51 10.00
N THR A 12 9.16 0.83 10.17
CA THR A 12 7.98 1.67 9.93
C THR A 12 7.81 1.91 8.43
N ASP A 13 6.74 1.33 7.86
CA ASP A 13 6.44 1.34 6.41
C ASP A 13 6.07 2.77 5.96
N ASN A 14 7.07 3.50 5.45
CA ASN A 14 6.98 4.90 5.03
C ASN A 14 6.31 5.04 3.64
N ARG A 15 5.01 4.70 3.56
CA ARG A 15 4.23 4.61 2.29
C ARG A 15 3.71 5.94 1.72
N LEU A 16 4.41 7.05 1.92
CA LEU A 16 3.97 8.37 1.44
C LEU A 16 4.78 8.93 0.24
N THR A 17 5.60 8.12 -0.42
CA THR A 17 6.48 8.58 -1.52
C THR A 17 6.17 7.97 -2.89
N LEU A 18 4.90 7.82 -3.24
CA LEU A 18 4.49 7.59 -4.63
C LEU A 18 3.62 8.75 -5.13
N PHE A 19 4.24 9.93 -5.21
CA PHE A 19 3.76 11.00 -6.09
C PHE A 19 3.86 10.47 -7.53
N PRO A 20 2.76 10.35 -8.29
CA PRO A 20 2.84 9.89 -9.67
C PRO A 20 3.63 10.94 -10.47
N LEU A 21 4.58 10.45 -11.27
CA LEU A 21 5.35 11.15 -12.28
C LEU A 21 4.43 11.73 -13.39
N ILE A 22 3.52 12.65 -13.04
CA ILE A 22 2.63 13.35 -13.98
C ILE A 22 3.35 14.60 -14.52
N LEU A 23 4.49 14.46 -15.19
CA LEU A 23 5.14 15.64 -15.80
C LEU A 23 5.85 15.48 -17.16
N PRO A 24 6.01 14.33 -17.83
CA PRO A 24 6.61 14.36 -19.17
C PRO A 24 5.61 14.65 -20.30
N PHE A 25 4.36 14.21 -20.18
CA PHE A 25 3.40 14.23 -21.31
C PHE A 25 2.83 15.62 -21.63
N PRO A 26 2.38 16.44 -20.66
CA PRO A 26 1.85 17.77 -20.93
C PRO A 26 2.92 18.74 -21.46
N ILE A 27 4.17 18.59 -21.00
CA ILE A 27 5.30 19.44 -21.40
C ILE A 27 5.72 19.15 -22.85
N LEU A 28 5.76 17.88 -23.26
CA LEU A 28 6.06 17.50 -24.64
C LEU A 28 4.97 17.94 -25.62
N LEU A 29 3.70 17.81 -25.22
CA LEU A 29 2.57 18.30 -26.02
C LEU A 29 2.63 19.83 -26.18
N TRP A 30 2.87 20.56 -25.09
CA TRP A 30 3.00 22.03 -25.13
C TRP A 30 4.20 22.49 -25.95
N ARG A 31 5.35 21.81 -25.86
CA ARG A 31 6.54 22.10 -26.68
C ARG A 31 6.27 21.90 -28.17
N ASN A 32 5.53 20.85 -28.55
CA ASN A 32 5.12 20.62 -29.93
C ASN A 32 4.07 21.65 -30.41
N MET A 33 3.17 22.10 -29.53
CA MET A 33 2.18 23.13 -29.85
C MET A 33 2.80 24.53 -30.03
N ARG A 34 3.89 24.84 -29.33
CA ARG A 34 4.58 26.14 -29.44
C ARG A 34 5.21 26.40 -30.81
N ILE A 35 5.42 25.36 -31.62
CA ILE A 35 5.89 25.49 -33.02
C ILE A 35 4.80 26.14 -33.90
N TYR A 36 3.54 26.15 -33.47
CA TYR A 36 2.38 26.65 -34.20
C TYR A 36 1.96 28.09 -33.82
N THR A 37 2.77 28.84 -33.07
CA THR A 37 2.45 30.25 -32.74
C THR A 37 2.58 31.14 -33.97
N GLU A 38 1.41 31.55 -34.49
CA GLU A 38 1.03 32.66 -35.39
C GLU A 38 2.04 33.19 -36.44
N GLU A 39 3.24 33.64 -36.09
CA GLU A 39 4.13 34.36 -37.03
C GLU A 39 4.79 33.44 -38.07
N ARG A 40 5.23 32.24 -37.69
CA ARG A 40 5.77 31.26 -38.65
C ARG A 40 4.69 30.58 -39.49
N TYR A 41 3.46 30.56 -38.99
CA TYR A 41 2.32 30.02 -39.73
C TYR A 41 1.93 30.95 -40.88
N ARG A 42 1.87 32.27 -40.65
CA ARG A 42 1.62 33.28 -41.71
C ARG A 42 2.66 33.24 -42.81
N MET A 43 3.95 33.21 -42.46
CA MET A 43 5.05 33.21 -43.44
C MET A 43 5.04 31.95 -44.33
N MET A 44 4.69 30.79 -43.77
CA MET A 44 4.54 29.54 -44.52
C MET A 44 3.27 29.54 -45.39
N HIS A 45 2.21 30.20 -44.95
CA HIS A 45 0.93 30.28 -45.65
C HIS A 45 1.01 31.16 -46.90
N ASP A 46 1.80 32.24 -46.86
CA ASP A 46 2.05 33.12 -48.00
C ASP A 46 3.01 32.48 -49.04
N PHE A 47 3.97 31.66 -48.60
CA PHE A 47 4.94 31.00 -49.50
C PHE A 47 4.38 29.78 -50.26
N TYR A 48 3.40 29.05 -49.70
CA TYR A 48 2.88 27.78 -50.27
C TYR A 48 1.43 27.83 -50.76
N GLY A 49 0.86 29.03 -50.95
CA GLY A 49 -0.57 29.24 -51.28
C GLY A 49 -1.11 28.52 -52.52
N ALA A 50 -0.24 28.02 -53.42
CA ALA A 50 -0.65 27.44 -54.70
C ALA A 50 -0.78 25.89 -54.74
N PHE A 51 -0.42 25.13 -53.70
CA PHE A 51 -0.29 23.65 -53.82
C PHE A 51 -1.05 22.77 -52.79
N HIS A 52 -1.93 23.31 -51.95
CA HIS A 52 -2.10 22.76 -50.59
C HIS A 52 -3.45 22.12 -50.17
N VAL A 53 -4.21 21.46 -51.07
CA VAL A 53 -5.36 20.62 -50.61
C VAL A 53 -4.85 19.32 -49.98
N SER A 54 -3.92 18.64 -50.65
CA SER A 54 -3.40 17.33 -50.23
C SER A 54 -2.59 17.40 -48.93
N VAL A 55 -1.82 18.46 -48.73
CA VAL A 55 -0.99 18.65 -47.54
C VAL A 55 -1.85 19.03 -46.33
N ARG A 56 -2.86 19.90 -46.49
CA ARG A 56 -3.84 20.23 -45.44
C ARG A 56 -4.62 19.00 -44.98
N GLN A 57 -5.01 18.12 -45.91
CA GLN A 57 -5.65 16.84 -45.59
C GLN A 57 -4.72 15.90 -44.81
N ARG A 58 -3.44 15.80 -45.19
CA ARG A 58 -2.44 15.00 -44.45
C ARG A 58 -2.24 15.51 -43.02
N TYR A 59 -2.22 16.82 -42.80
CA TYR A 59 -2.11 17.38 -41.45
C TYR A 59 -3.37 17.16 -40.62
N ARG A 60 -4.56 17.32 -41.20
CA ARG A 60 -5.83 16.99 -40.52
C ARG A 60 -5.90 15.52 -40.13
N LEU A 61 -5.47 14.63 -41.03
CA LEU A 61 -5.41 13.19 -40.76
C LEU A 61 -4.41 12.88 -39.63
N ARG A 62 -3.22 13.47 -39.65
CA ARG A 62 -2.22 13.30 -38.57
C ARG A 62 -2.73 13.80 -37.22
N PHE A 63 -3.39 14.95 -37.19
CA PHE A 63 -3.99 15.48 -35.98
C PHE A 63 -5.08 14.54 -35.43
N LEU A 64 -5.98 14.08 -36.30
CA LEU A 64 -7.05 13.15 -35.92
C LEU A 64 -6.52 11.79 -35.43
N VAL A 65 -5.45 11.28 -36.04
CA VAL A 65 -4.76 10.06 -35.58
C VAL A 65 -4.16 10.29 -34.19
N CYS A 66 -3.46 11.41 -33.96
CA CYS A 66 -2.89 11.72 -32.65
C CYS A 66 -3.97 11.87 -31.57
N THR A 67 -5.12 12.50 -31.87
CA THR A 67 -6.20 12.63 -30.89
C THR A 67 -6.83 11.29 -30.55
N VAL A 68 -7.03 10.41 -31.55
CA VAL A 68 -7.54 9.05 -31.32
C VAL A 68 -6.56 8.24 -30.47
N LEU A 69 -5.25 8.30 -30.76
CA LEU A 69 -4.23 7.60 -29.98
C LEU A 69 -4.18 8.09 -28.53
N ALA A 70 -4.32 9.40 -28.29
CA ALA A 70 -4.36 9.96 -26.95
C ALA A 70 -5.60 9.49 -26.16
N VAL A 71 -6.77 9.46 -26.80
CA VAL A 71 -8.00 8.95 -26.17
C VAL A 71 -7.87 7.46 -25.85
N LEU A 72 -7.32 6.65 -26.75
CA LEU A 72 -7.08 5.22 -26.51
C LEU A 72 -6.10 5.00 -25.36
N ALA A 73 -5.05 5.81 -25.23
CA ALA A 73 -4.12 5.73 -24.12
C ALA A 73 -4.79 6.05 -22.77
N ILE A 74 -5.60 7.11 -22.72
CA ILE A 74 -6.38 7.46 -21.50
C ILE A 74 -7.36 6.34 -21.14
N LEU A 75 -8.06 5.78 -22.13
CA LEU A 75 -8.97 4.65 -21.92
C LEU A 75 -8.24 3.40 -21.42
N LEU A 76 -7.05 3.11 -21.95
CA LEU A 76 -6.19 2.02 -21.48
C LEU A 76 -5.75 2.26 -20.03
N GLU A 77 -5.37 3.47 -19.66
CA GLU A 77 -4.99 3.81 -18.29
C GLU A 77 -6.17 3.66 -17.32
N ILE A 78 -7.36 4.14 -17.68
CA ILE A 78 -8.59 3.94 -16.89
C ILE A 78 -8.90 2.45 -16.76
N TRP A 79 -8.76 1.68 -17.85
CA TRP A 79 -8.98 0.24 -17.84
C TRP A 79 -7.94 -0.51 -16.98
N LEU A 80 -6.66 -0.12 -17.03
CA LEU A 80 -5.62 -0.69 -16.18
C LEU A 80 -5.83 -0.33 -14.71
N PHE A 81 -6.29 0.90 -14.42
CA PHE A 81 -6.61 1.33 -13.06
C PHE A 81 -7.81 0.57 -12.50
N THR A 82 -8.87 0.39 -13.30
CA THR A 82 -10.04 -0.41 -12.92
C THR A 82 -9.69 -1.89 -12.77
N LEU A 83 -8.87 -2.47 -13.65
CA LEU A 83 -8.40 -3.85 -13.53
C LEU A 83 -7.45 -4.05 -12.33
N TYR A 84 -6.63 -3.05 -12.00
CA TYR A 84 -5.81 -3.06 -10.79
C TYR A 84 -6.68 -3.00 -9.53
N HIS A 85 -7.68 -2.10 -9.50
CA HIS A 85 -8.64 -2.02 -8.42
C HIS A 85 -9.43 -3.32 -8.27
N ASP A 86 -9.91 -3.89 -9.39
CA ASP A 86 -10.61 -5.18 -9.41
C ASP A 86 -9.72 -6.35 -9.01
N ARG A 87 -8.41 -6.31 -9.30
CA ARG A 87 -7.47 -7.30 -8.75
C ARG A 87 -7.22 -7.09 -7.27
N CYS A 88 -7.18 -5.86 -6.77
CA CYS A 88 -7.12 -5.61 -5.33
C CYS A 88 -8.39 -6.11 -4.62
N THR A 89 -9.58 -5.92 -5.21
CA THR A 89 -10.84 -6.44 -4.67
C THR A 89 -10.97 -7.95 -4.84
N ALA A 90 -10.45 -8.53 -5.94
CA ALA A 90 -10.47 -9.98 -6.17
C ALA A 90 -9.41 -10.73 -5.36
N ILE A 91 -8.23 -10.17 -5.11
CA ILE A 91 -7.26 -10.70 -4.12
C ILE A 91 -7.86 -10.60 -2.72
N SER A 92 -8.69 -9.59 -2.45
CA SER A 92 -9.49 -9.49 -1.21
C SER A 92 -10.73 -10.42 -1.18
N SER A 93 -11.10 -11.06 -2.29
CA SER A 93 -12.38 -11.80 -2.44
C SER A 93 -12.21 -13.26 -2.89
N GLY A 94 -11.00 -13.67 -3.26
CA GLY A 94 -10.69 -14.99 -3.79
C GLY A 94 -10.22 -16.00 -2.73
N ASN A 95 -11.00 -16.15 -1.65
CA ASN A 95 -11.17 -17.38 -0.86
C ASN A 95 -12.13 -17.02 0.27
N SER A 96 -13.31 -17.63 0.27
CA SER A 96 -14.34 -17.43 1.28
C SER A 96 -13.91 -17.97 2.65
N HIS A 97 -13.13 -17.17 3.36
CA HIS A 97 -13.37 -16.89 4.77
C HIS A 97 -14.02 -15.51 4.81
N PRO A 98 -15.04 -15.27 5.66
CA PRO A 98 -15.61 -13.94 5.82
C PRO A 98 -14.46 -12.95 5.98
N ALA A 99 -14.48 -11.83 5.24
CA ALA A 99 -13.45 -10.80 5.32
C ALA A 99 -13.06 -10.63 6.78
N SER A 100 -11.90 -11.18 7.15
CA SER A 100 -11.49 -11.25 8.55
C SER A 100 -11.53 -9.82 9.03
N LEU A 101 -12.38 -9.53 10.02
CA LEU A 101 -12.53 -8.19 10.59
C LEU A 101 -11.17 -7.60 11.02
N TYR A 102 -10.19 -8.49 11.19
CA TYR A 102 -8.84 -8.21 11.63
C TYR A 102 -7.82 -8.61 10.58
N VAL A 103 -6.76 -7.81 10.46
CA VAL A 103 -5.64 -8.11 9.56
C VAL A 103 -4.54 -8.83 10.35
N PRO A 104 -3.74 -9.71 9.71
CA PRO A 104 -2.56 -10.26 10.35
C PRO A 104 -1.63 -9.16 10.86
N TYR A 105 -1.10 -9.33 12.07
CA TYR A 105 -0.04 -8.47 12.58
C TYR A 105 1.18 -8.58 11.64
N ARG A 106 1.87 -7.46 11.39
CA ARG A 106 3.07 -7.44 10.55
C ARG A 106 4.31 -7.45 11.43
N TYR A 107 5.27 -8.30 11.09
CA TYR A 107 6.56 -8.41 11.76
C TYR A 107 7.67 -8.41 10.70
N ASP A 108 8.70 -7.58 10.92
CA ASP A 108 9.76 -7.35 9.93
C ASP A 108 9.15 -6.95 8.56
N ASN A 109 9.44 -7.70 7.50
CA ASN A 109 9.01 -7.40 6.15
C ASN A 109 7.73 -8.16 5.72
N GLY A 110 7.04 -8.84 6.65
CA GLY A 110 5.93 -9.73 6.32
C GLY A 110 4.84 -9.82 7.39
N ASN A 111 3.94 -10.77 7.21
CA ASN A 111 2.96 -11.13 8.23
C ASN A 111 3.66 -11.92 9.35
N ASP A 112 3.12 -11.81 10.54
CA ASP A 112 3.54 -12.59 11.70
C ASP A 112 3.50 -14.09 11.40
N SER A 113 4.59 -14.78 11.71
CA SER A 113 4.69 -16.22 11.51
C SER A 113 3.72 -16.94 12.44
N VAL A 114 3.07 -17.99 11.93
CA VAL A 114 2.26 -18.87 12.76
C VAL A 114 3.16 -19.59 13.77
N GLN A 115 2.81 -19.48 15.05
CA GLN A 115 3.46 -20.16 16.16
C GLN A 115 2.45 -21.06 16.87
N GLU A 116 2.78 -22.34 16.95
CA GLU A 116 1.91 -23.39 17.51
C GLU A 116 0.46 -23.43 16.96
N GLY A 117 0.30 -23.10 15.67
CA GLY A 117 -0.99 -23.07 14.98
C GLY A 117 -1.78 -21.77 15.16
N VAL A 118 -1.17 -20.73 15.73
CA VAL A 118 -1.81 -19.44 16.03
C VAL A 118 -0.93 -18.29 15.55
N TYR A 119 -1.51 -17.24 15.00
CA TYR A 119 -0.82 -15.99 14.67
C TYR A 119 -1.55 -14.78 15.23
N ARG A 120 -0.84 -13.65 15.38
CA ARG A 120 -1.42 -12.41 15.90
C ARG A 120 -2.21 -11.68 14.81
N ILE A 121 -3.34 -11.12 15.20
CA ILE A 121 -4.19 -10.26 14.37
C ILE A 121 -4.36 -8.90 15.04
N VAL A 122 -4.66 -7.87 14.25
CA VAL A 122 -4.89 -6.51 14.75
C VAL A 122 -6.20 -5.91 14.26
N ASP A 123 -6.80 -5.09 15.12
CA ASP A 123 -7.93 -4.24 14.77
C ASP A 123 -7.49 -2.87 14.25
N GLU A 124 -8.48 -2.06 13.86
CA GLU A 124 -8.27 -0.69 13.37
C GLU A 124 -7.59 0.24 14.39
N LYS A 125 -7.59 -0.13 15.68
CA LYS A 125 -6.95 0.62 16.77
C LYS A 125 -5.55 0.09 17.08
N GLY A 126 -5.07 -0.93 16.37
CA GLY A 126 -3.77 -1.56 16.60
C GLY A 126 -3.73 -2.51 17.79
N ARG A 127 -4.88 -2.89 18.37
CA ARG A 127 -4.93 -3.85 19.48
C ARG A 127 -4.66 -5.25 18.97
N ILE A 128 -4.01 -6.06 19.78
CA ILE A 128 -3.62 -7.44 19.44
C ILE A 128 -4.73 -8.42 19.86
N GLY A 129 -5.01 -9.35 18.94
CA GLY A 129 -5.76 -10.58 19.15
C GLY A 129 -5.04 -11.76 18.49
N TYR A 130 -5.71 -12.92 18.41
CA TYR A 130 -5.12 -14.15 17.90
C TYR A 130 -6.10 -14.93 17.01
N ALA A 131 -5.60 -15.51 15.93
CA ALA A 131 -6.36 -16.34 15.01
C ALA A 131 -5.61 -17.66 14.71
N ASP A 132 -6.36 -18.69 14.33
CA ASP A 132 -5.80 -19.97 13.86
C ASP A 132 -5.28 -19.88 12.43
N GLU A 133 -4.55 -20.89 11.96
CA GLU A 133 -4.03 -20.99 10.58
C GLU A 133 -5.07 -20.86 9.46
N HIS A 134 -6.35 -21.05 9.77
CA HIS A 134 -7.46 -20.94 8.83
C HIS A 134 -8.10 -19.53 8.85
N GLY A 135 -7.57 -18.62 9.67
CA GLY A 135 -8.08 -17.26 9.82
C GLY A 135 -9.30 -17.17 10.73
N ASN A 136 -9.63 -18.21 11.49
CA ASN A 136 -10.69 -18.11 12.50
C ASN A 136 -10.15 -17.38 13.74
N THR A 137 -10.84 -16.33 14.16
CA THR A 137 -10.51 -15.59 15.38
C THR A 137 -10.69 -16.48 16.60
N LEU A 138 -9.61 -16.70 17.35
CA LEU A 138 -9.60 -17.42 18.62
C LEU A 138 -9.77 -16.47 19.80
N ILE A 139 -9.09 -15.32 19.72
CA ILE A 139 -9.12 -14.28 20.75
C ILE A 139 -9.28 -12.94 20.03
N GLU A 140 -10.39 -12.27 20.33
CA GLU A 140 -10.69 -10.95 19.78
C GLU A 140 -9.61 -9.91 20.16
N PRO A 141 -9.22 -9.01 19.24
CA PRO A 141 -8.30 -7.93 19.56
C PRO A 141 -8.74 -7.08 20.75
N ARG A 142 -7.93 -7.12 21.80
CA ARG A 142 -8.19 -6.38 23.04
C ARG A 142 -6.93 -5.95 23.79
N PHE A 143 -5.81 -6.62 23.56
CA PHE A 143 -4.55 -6.32 24.24
C PHE A 143 -3.89 -5.10 23.59
N ALA A 144 -3.23 -4.27 24.40
CA ALA A 144 -2.37 -3.23 23.86
C ALA A 144 -1.18 -3.87 23.12
N PHE A 145 -0.64 -4.96 23.66
CA PHE A 145 0.37 -5.76 22.97
C PHE A 145 0.34 -7.24 23.42
N GLY A 146 0.79 -8.13 22.54
CA GLY A 146 0.92 -9.55 22.82
C GLY A 146 2.04 -10.24 22.04
N PHE A 147 2.71 -11.17 22.71
CA PHE A 147 3.72 -12.04 22.11
C PHE A 147 3.08 -13.26 21.43
N PRO A 148 3.77 -13.91 20.48
CA PRO A 148 3.35 -15.20 19.96
C PRO A 148 3.19 -16.24 21.07
N PHE A 149 2.37 -17.27 20.81
CA PHE A 149 2.24 -18.39 21.74
C PHE A 149 3.53 -19.22 21.78
N GLU A 150 3.94 -19.57 23.00
CA GLU A 150 5.06 -20.47 23.27
C GLU A 150 4.74 -21.34 24.49
N ASN A 151 4.87 -22.65 24.35
CA ASN A 151 4.50 -23.64 25.35
C ASN A 151 3.02 -23.50 25.79
N GLY A 152 2.12 -23.23 24.83
CA GLY A 152 0.69 -23.11 25.08
C GLY A 152 0.22 -21.85 25.80
N LYS A 153 1.11 -20.87 26.03
CA LYS A 153 0.78 -19.57 26.64
C LYS A 153 1.35 -18.40 25.84
N ALA A 154 0.73 -17.23 25.94
CA ALA A 154 1.25 -15.99 25.39
C ALA A 154 1.37 -14.94 26.48
N LYS A 155 2.43 -14.13 26.45
CA LYS A 155 2.59 -12.98 27.35
C LYS A 155 1.96 -11.74 26.69
N VAL A 156 1.11 -11.04 27.42
CA VAL A 156 0.29 -9.93 26.91
C VAL A 156 0.21 -8.80 27.93
N THR A 157 -0.22 -7.63 27.48
CA THR A 157 -0.55 -6.49 28.35
C THR A 157 -1.75 -5.73 27.79
N ASP A 158 -2.56 -5.16 28.69
CA ASP A 158 -3.68 -4.29 28.34
C ASP A 158 -3.27 -2.80 28.27
N THR A 159 -2.04 -2.47 28.69
CA THR A 159 -1.52 -1.09 28.79
C THR A 159 -0.08 -0.99 28.29
N GLY A 160 0.46 0.22 28.23
CA GLY A 160 1.86 0.46 27.87
C GLY A 160 2.01 1.16 26.53
N GLU A 161 3.27 1.41 26.17
CA GLU A 161 3.64 2.21 25.01
C GLU A 161 4.81 1.57 24.28
N GLN A 162 4.87 1.83 22.98
CA GLN A 162 6.02 1.45 22.16
C GLN A 162 7.14 2.47 22.38
N GLN A 163 8.33 1.98 22.69
CA GLN A 163 9.52 2.77 22.96
C GLN A 163 10.63 2.42 21.98
N GLU A 164 11.32 3.42 21.46
CA GLU A 164 12.49 3.19 20.60
C GLU A 164 13.67 2.61 21.38
N VAL A 165 14.35 1.64 20.78
CA VAL A 165 15.63 1.16 21.27
C VAL A 165 16.68 2.22 20.99
N PRO A 166 17.42 2.69 22.02
CA PRO A 166 18.48 3.67 21.83
C PRO A 166 19.50 3.20 20.78
N ASP A 167 20.02 4.14 19.99
CA ASP A 167 20.99 3.92 18.92
C ASP A 167 20.49 3.06 17.74
N SER A 168 19.16 2.94 17.57
CA SER A 168 18.55 2.21 16.44
C SER A 168 18.11 3.08 15.26
N ASP A 169 18.22 4.41 15.37
CA ASP A 169 17.72 5.36 14.35
C ASP A 169 16.24 5.10 13.96
N GLY A 170 15.42 4.67 14.91
CA GLY A 170 14.00 4.34 14.71
C GLY A 170 13.72 2.94 14.16
N GLU A 171 14.74 2.15 13.82
CA GLU A 171 14.59 0.80 13.30
C GLU A 171 14.14 -0.22 14.35
N TYR A 172 14.43 0.02 15.64
CA TYR A 172 14.07 -0.90 16.72
C TYR A 172 13.31 -0.21 17.87
N HIS A 173 12.33 -0.91 18.43
CA HIS A 173 11.35 -0.49 19.42
C HIS A 173 10.95 -1.74 20.20
N TYR A 174 10.56 -1.53 21.45
CA TYR A 174 10.04 -2.53 22.36
C TYR A 174 8.75 -2.00 22.97
N TRP A 175 7.94 -2.89 23.54
CA TRP A 175 6.77 -2.48 24.29
C TRP A 175 7.13 -2.39 25.77
N GLU A 176 6.95 -1.21 26.36
CA GLU A 176 7.12 -0.98 27.80
C GLU A 176 5.76 -1.01 28.50
N SER A 177 5.64 -1.84 29.53
CA SER A 177 4.44 -1.95 30.35
C SER A 177 4.80 -2.58 31.69
N ASP A 178 4.15 -2.13 32.76
CA ASP A 178 4.29 -2.69 34.11
C ASP A 178 3.34 -3.88 34.36
N ASP A 179 2.30 -4.04 33.53
CA ASP A 179 1.17 -4.93 33.77
C ASP A 179 1.17 -6.16 32.85
N TRP A 180 2.33 -6.79 32.65
CA TRP A 180 2.41 -8.01 31.85
C TRP A 180 1.80 -9.23 32.57
N TYR A 181 1.05 -10.04 31.84
CA TYR A 181 0.54 -11.32 32.32
C TYR A 181 0.51 -12.37 31.21
N TYR A 182 0.31 -13.63 31.59
CA TYR A 182 0.18 -14.73 30.64
C TYR A 182 -1.29 -15.08 30.40
N ILE A 183 -1.61 -15.48 29.18
CA ILE A 183 -2.90 -16.02 28.78
C ILE A 183 -2.78 -17.44 28.22
N ASP A 184 -3.83 -18.22 28.38
CA ASP A 184 -4.00 -19.50 27.69
C ASP A 184 -4.52 -19.31 26.25
N ARG A 185 -4.66 -20.40 25.50
CA ARG A 185 -5.19 -20.39 24.13
C ARG A 185 -6.64 -19.92 24.01
N LYS A 186 -7.37 -19.81 25.12
CA LYS A 186 -8.74 -19.26 25.18
C LYS A 186 -8.73 -17.78 25.55
N GLY A 187 -7.55 -17.18 25.73
CA GLY A 187 -7.40 -15.78 26.13
C GLY A 187 -7.68 -15.53 27.61
N GLN A 188 -7.71 -16.58 28.45
CA GLN A 188 -7.89 -16.47 29.89
C GLN A 188 -6.55 -16.26 30.57
N ARG A 189 -6.50 -15.35 31.56
CA ARG A 189 -5.30 -15.11 32.32
C ARG A 189 -4.89 -16.37 33.11
N ILE A 190 -3.62 -16.71 33.04
CA ILE A 190 -2.99 -17.78 33.80
C ILE A 190 -2.24 -17.13 34.97
N GLU A 191 -2.43 -17.68 36.18
CA GLU A 191 -1.69 -17.32 37.40
C GLU A 191 -0.31 -18.00 37.45
#